data_AF-A0A2L2YUP3-F1
#
_entry.id   AF-A0A2L2YUP3-F1
#
_cell.length_a   1.000
_cell.length_b   1.000
_cell.length_c   1.000
_cell.angle_alpha   90.00
_cell.angle_beta   90.00
_cell.angle_gamma   90.00
#
_symmetry.space_group_name_H-M   'P 1'
#
loop_
_entity.id
_entity.type
_entity.pdbx_description
1 polymer ?
#
loop_
_entity_poly.entity_id
_entity_poly.type
_entity_poly.pdbx_seq_one_letter_code
_entity_poly.pdbx_strand_id
1 'polypeptide(L)'
;RPSVFLSSFEEGVIRVLEGNYAFLMESTILDYSVQRDCNLTQVGGLLDSKGYGIATPMGSPWRDKISLAILDLQEKGVIQMLYNKWWKSSGVSCAREDKNKEGKANSLGVGNIGGVFVVLLCGLAVAFVAAIIEFFWNSRKHAQMC
;
A
#
# COMPACT_ATOMS: atom_id res chain seq x y z
N ARG A 1 18.79 -14.16 -21.53
CA ARG A 1 18.25 -13.50 -20.32
C ARG A 1 17.97 -12.04 -20.69
N PRO A 2 16.76 -11.50 -20.45
CA PRO A 2 16.49 -10.09 -20.71
C PRO A 2 17.28 -9.21 -19.72
N SER A 3 17.65 -8.00 -20.14
CA SER A 3 18.35 -7.05 -19.29
C SER A 3 17.45 -6.57 -18.15
N VAL A 4 18.02 -6.50 -16.96
CA VAL A 4 17.38 -5.90 -15.77
C VAL A 4 17.57 -4.40 -15.71
N PHE A 5 18.50 -3.85 -16.50
CA PHE A 5 18.71 -2.41 -16.58
C PHE A 5 17.68 -1.77 -17.51
N LEU A 6 17.26 -0.58 -17.14
CA LEU A 6 16.28 0.24 -17.84
C LEU A 6 16.91 1.57 -18.22
N SER A 7 16.36 2.20 -19.25
CA SER A 7 16.89 3.45 -19.78
C SER A 7 16.39 4.67 -19.00
N SER A 8 15.19 4.58 -18.42
CA SER A 8 14.54 5.69 -17.72
C SER A 8 13.82 5.25 -16.45
N PHE A 9 13.54 6.22 -15.59
CA PHE A 9 12.77 6.01 -14.36
C PHE A 9 11.32 5.58 -14.65
N GLU A 10 10.69 6.21 -15.65
CA GLU A 10 9.30 5.95 -16.02
C GLU A 10 9.11 4.52 -16.53
N GLU A 11 10.04 4.02 -17.34
CA GLU A 11 10.07 2.62 -17.78
C GLU A 11 10.18 1.66 -16.57
N GLY A 12 10.94 2.05 -15.55
CA GLY A 12 11.05 1.33 -14.28
C GLY A 12 9.74 1.24 -13.52
N VAL A 13 9.02 2.35 -13.41
CA VAL A 13 7.73 2.39 -12.71
C VAL A 13 6.71 1.50 -13.44
N ILE A 14 6.60 1.62 -14.77
CA ILE A 14 5.67 0.82 -15.58
C ILE A 14 5.98 -0.68 -15.41
N ARG A 15 7.26 -1.07 -15.51
CA ARG A 15 7.67 -2.47 -15.38
C ARG A 15 7.41 -3.04 -13.98
N VAL A 16 7.49 -2.23 -12.93
CA VAL A 16 7.11 -2.65 -11.56
C VAL A 16 5.60 -2.90 -11.46
N LEU A 17 4.78 -2.06 -12.09
CA LEU A 17 3.32 -2.21 -12.10
C LEU A 17 2.85 -3.45 -12.88
N GLU A 18 3.60 -3.86 -13.91
CA GLU A 18 3.36 -5.12 -14.64
C GLU A 18 3.66 -6.38 -13.77
N GLY A 19 4.36 -6.21 -12.65
CA GLY A 19 4.64 -7.26 -11.67
C GLY A 19 5.94 -8.03 -11.90
N ASN A 20 6.29 -8.92 -10.96
CA ASN A 20 7.51 -9.76 -10.98
C ASN A 20 8.85 -9.00 -11.15
N TYR A 21 8.88 -7.70 -10.82
CA TYR A 21 10.06 -6.86 -10.93
C TYR A 21 10.15 -5.91 -9.74
N ALA A 22 11.35 -5.77 -9.17
CA ALA A 22 11.66 -4.79 -8.14
C ALA A 22 12.63 -3.77 -8.71
N PHE A 23 12.35 -2.49 -8.51
CA PHE A 23 13.16 -1.40 -9.02
C PHE A 23 13.77 -0.59 -7.89
N LEU A 24 15.08 -0.38 -7.96
CA LEU A 24 15.80 0.48 -7.02
C LEU A 24 15.84 1.90 -7.59
N MET A 25 15.38 2.85 -6.80
CA MET A 25 15.32 4.26 -7.16
C MET A 25 15.73 5.12 -5.97
N GLU A 26 16.00 6.39 -6.23
CA GLU A 26 16.30 7.36 -5.18
C GLU A 26 15.09 7.60 -4.27
N SER A 27 15.35 7.80 -2.98
CA SER A 27 14.34 7.87 -1.94
C SER A 27 13.33 9.01 -2.13
N THR A 28 13.78 10.17 -2.58
CA THR A 28 12.91 11.33 -2.84
C THR A 28 11.89 10.97 -3.93
N ILE A 29 12.36 10.46 -5.06
CA ILE A 29 11.53 10.08 -6.21
C ILE A 29 10.60 8.93 -5.83
N LEU A 30 11.07 7.95 -5.06
CA LEU A 30 10.24 6.88 -4.51
C LEU A 30 9.09 7.42 -3.69
N ASP A 31 9.40 8.32 -2.75
CA ASP A 31 8.40 8.95 -1.90
C ASP A 31 7.37 9.73 -2.70
N TYR A 32 7.78 10.37 -3.79
CA TYR A 32 6.90 11.12 -4.69
C TYR A 32 5.94 10.21 -5.46
N SER A 33 6.47 9.13 -6.04
CA SER A 33 5.73 8.20 -6.88
C SER A 33 4.74 7.39 -6.07
N VAL A 34 5.16 6.84 -4.93
CA VAL A 34 4.29 6.07 -4.03
C VAL A 34 3.16 6.92 -3.43
N GLN A 35 3.37 8.22 -3.24
CA GLN A 35 2.31 9.11 -2.75
C GLN A 35 1.21 9.37 -3.80
N ARG A 36 1.53 9.25 -5.09
CA ARG A 36 0.61 9.54 -6.21
C ARG A 36 -0.02 8.29 -6.81
N ASP A 37 0.71 7.18 -6.83
CA ASP A 37 0.22 5.90 -7.32
C ASP A 37 0.17 4.88 -6.18
N CYS A 38 -1.06 4.57 -5.74
CA CYS A 38 -1.29 3.70 -4.59
C CYS A 38 -1.01 2.21 -4.88
N ASN A 39 -0.74 1.84 -6.14
CA ASN A 39 -0.34 0.49 -6.50
C ASN A 39 1.15 0.24 -6.23
N LEU A 40 1.94 1.30 -6.06
CA LEU A 40 3.34 1.22 -5.71
C LEU A 40 3.50 1.14 -4.19
N THR A 41 4.47 0.34 -3.73
CA THR A 41 4.80 0.21 -2.31
C THR A 41 6.31 0.20 -2.12
N GLN A 42 6.79 1.00 -1.19
CA GLN A 42 8.17 0.92 -0.73
C GLN A 42 8.34 -0.29 0.19
N VAL A 43 9.36 -1.10 -0.10
CA VAL A 43 9.75 -2.23 0.74
C VAL A 43 11.12 -1.95 1.36
N GLY A 44 11.22 -2.01 2.68
CA GLY A 44 12.46 -1.77 3.42
C GLY A 44 12.78 -0.29 3.65
N GLY A 45 13.96 -0.05 4.23
CA GLY A 45 14.46 1.28 4.57
C GLY A 45 15.38 1.88 3.51
N LEU A 46 16.02 2.99 3.86
CA LEU A 46 17.05 3.62 3.03
C LEU A 46 18.33 2.78 3.03
N LEU A 47 18.94 2.61 1.84
CA LEU A 47 20.21 1.90 1.69
C LEU A 47 21.42 2.79 1.94
N ASP A 48 21.30 4.08 1.65
CA ASP A 48 22.29 5.10 1.97
C ASP A 48 21.63 6.44 2.32
N SER A 49 22.47 7.41 2.72
CA SER A 49 22.10 8.81 2.83
C SER A 49 22.93 9.63 1.84
N LYS A 50 22.30 10.03 0.74
CA LYS A 50 22.84 10.93 -0.28
C LYS A 50 22.08 12.25 -0.29
N GLY A 51 22.75 13.31 -0.75
CA GLY A 51 22.18 14.64 -0.90
C GLY A 51 22.50 15.26 -2.25
N TYR A 52 21.63 16.13 -2.73
CA TYR A 52 21.85 16.92 -3.93
C TYR A 52 22.70 18.16 -3.64
N GLY A 53 23.52 18.55 -4.61
CA GLY A 53 24.34 19.75 -4.55
C GLY A 53 24.35 20.49 -5.89
N ILE A 54 24.62 21.79 -5.85
CA ILE A 54 24.81 22.62 -7.05
C ILE A 54 26.28 22.57 -7.44
N ALA A 55 26.58 21.96 -8.59
CA ALA A 55 27.94 21.86 -9.10
C ALA A 55 28.33 23.14 -9.86
N THR A 56 29.57 23.60 -9.64
CA THR A 56 30.19 24.68 -10.42
C THR A 56 31.54 24.21 -10.96
N PRO A 57 32.03 24.79 -12.08
CA PRO A 57 33.37 24.47 -12.58
C PRO A 57 34.44 24.68 -11.52
N MET A 58 35.50 23.86 -11.56
CA MET A 58 36.62 24.00 -10.64
C MET A 58 37.22 25.40 -10.74
N GLY A 59 37.48 26.03 -9.59
CA GLY A 59 38.00 27.40 -9.52
C GLY A 59 36.96 28.51 -9.77
N SER A 60 35.67 28.17 -9.89
CA SER A 60 34.63 29.17 -10.08
C SER A 60 34.51 30.12 -8.87
N PRO A 61 34.53 31.45 -9.06
CA PRO A 61 34.36 32.42 -7.97
C PRO A 61 32.95 32.41 -7.37
N TRP A 62 32.01 31.69 -7.99
CA TRP A 62 30.62 31.58 -7.54
C TRP A 62 30.39 30.50 -6.49
N ARG A 63 31.31 29.54 -6.36
CA ARG A 63 31.13 28.38 -5.45
C ARG A 63 30.80 28.83 -4.03
N ASP A 64 31.58 29.76 -3.49
CA ASP A 64 31.44 30.18 -2.10
C ASP A 64 30.20 31.08 -1.92
N LYS A 65 29.91 31.94 -2.90
CA LYS A 65 28.71 32.80 -2.90
C LYS A 65 27.41 31.98 -2.93
N ILE A 66 27.36 30.95 -3.78
CA ILE A 66 26.21 30.04 -3.88
C ILE A 66 26.06 29.24 -2.60
N SER A 67 27.17 28.73 -2.04
CA SER A 67 27.15 27.97 -0.79
C SER A 67 26.60 28.81 0.38
N LEU A 68 27.06 30.07 0.51
CA LEU A 68 26.53 31.00 1.51
C LEU A 68 25.04 31.30 1.32
N ALA A 69 24.59 31.49 0.08
CA ALA A 69 23.18 31.70 -0.21
C ALA A 69 22.30 30.48 0.13
N ILE A 70 22.79 29.26 -0.12
CA ILE A 70 22.08 28.02 0.26
C ILE A 70 21.96 27.94 1.78
N LEU A 71 23.03 28.27 2.52
CA LEU A 71 23.00 28.29 3.99
C LEU A 71 21.97 29.29 4.52
N ASP A 72 21.92 30.50 3.98
CA ASP A 72 20.92 31.52 4.35
C ASP A 72 19.48 31.04 4.06
N LEU A 73 19.24 30.37 2.92
CA LEU A 73 17.93 29.79 2.59
C LEU A 73 17.55 28.63 3.51
N GLN A 74 18.54 27.84 3.95
CA GLN A 74 18.34 26.73 4.89
C GLN A 74 18.02 27.25 6.29
N GLU A 75 18.75 28.26 6.78
CA GLU A 75 18.52 28.92 8.07
C GLU A 75 17.13 29.57 8.13
N LYS A 76 16.71 30.21 7.04
CA LYS A 76 15.36 30.78 6.89
C LYS A 76 14.26 29.72 6.70
N GLY A 77 14.59 28.44 6.55
CA GLY A 77 13.63 27.35 6.34
C GLY A 77 12.93 27.38 4.98
N VAL A 78 13.40 28.18 4.02
CA VAL A 78 12.78 28.35 2.69
C VAL A 78 12.81 27.04 1.91
N ILE A 79 13.89 26.28 2.02
CA ILE A 79 14.03 24.97 1.37
C ILE A 79 12.93 24.01 1.83
N GLN A 80 12.62 24.00 3.13
CA GLN A 80 11.57 23.14 3.69
C GLN A 80 10.17 23.58 3.25
N MET A 81 9.94 24.90 3.15
CA MET A 81 8.69 25.44 2.59
C MET A 81 8.50 25.00 1.13
N LEU A 82 9.55 25.09 0.32
CA LEU A 82 9.54 24.63 -1.07
C LEU A 82 9.29 23.12 -1.16
N TYR A 83 9.96 22.31 -0.33
CA TYR A 83 9.74 20.88 -0.28
C TYR A 83 8.27 20.55 0.02
N ASN A 84 7.69 21.13 1.07
CA ASN A 84 6.28 20.90 1.41
C ASN A 84 5.34 21.33 0.26
N LYS A 85 5.63 22.47 -0.38
CA LYS A 85 4.83 22.98 -1.50
C LYS A 85 4.85 22.02 -2.70
N TRP A 86 6.01 21.50 -3.09
CA TRP A 86 6.14 20.66 -4.29
C TRP A 86 5.85 19.17 -4.05
N TRP A 87 6.16 18.65 -2.86
CA TRP A 87 5.97 17.23 -2.54
C TRP A 87 4.60 16.94 -1.93
N LYS A 88 4.16 17.73 -0.94
CA LYS A 88 2.97 17.43 -0.12
C LYS A 88 1.69 18.10 -0.60
N SER A 89 1.77 19.19 -1.37
CA SER A 89 0.58 19.99 -1.72
C SER A 89 -0.30 19.41 -2.84
N SER A 90 0.02 18.23 -3.39
CA SER A 90 -0.61 17.76 -4.64
C SER A 90 -2.03 17.19 -4.49
N GLY A 91 -2.67 17.24 -3.31
CA GLY A 91 -4.09 16.89 -3.12
C GLY A 91 -4.44 15.40 -3.30
N VAL A 92 -3.63 14.65 -4.03
CA VAL A 92 -3.67 13.20 -4.17
C VAL A 92 -2.59 12.64 -3.25
N SER A 93 -2.97 12.36 -2.00
CA SER A 93 -2.15 11.52 -1.13
C SER A 93 -2.86 10.19 -1.00
N CYS A 94 -2.25 9.12 -1.52
CA CYS A 94 -2.56 7.79 -1.01
C CYS A 94 -2.36 7.86 0.50
N ALA A 95 -3.41 7.60 1.27
CA ALA A 95 -3.25 7.41 2.70
C ALA A 95 -2.26 6.25 2.82
N ARG A 96 -1.01 6.55 3.20
CA ARG A 96 -0.08 5.51 3.60
C ARG A 96 -0.76 4.85 4.79
N GLU A 97 -1.41 3.72 4.53
CA GLU A 97 -1.59 2.76 5.58
C GLU A 97 -0.17 2.29 5.88
N ASP A 98 0.46 3.00 6.82
CA ASP A 98 1.66 2.53 7.46
C ASP A 98 1.35 1.11 7.94
N LYS A 99 1.77 0.11 7.16
CA LYS A 99 1.79 -1.30 7.54
C LYS A 99 2.86 -1.56 8.62
N ASN A 100 3.11 -0.55 9.44
CA ASN A 100 3.96 -0.53 10.61
C ASN A 100 3.17 0.02 11.82
N LYS A 101 1.87 -0.29 11.84
CA LYS A 101 1.12 -0.42 13.09
C LYS A 101 0.70 -1.86 13.22
N GLU A 102 1.54 -2.65 13.89
CA GLU A 102 1.03 -3.70 14.77
C GLU A 102 -0.19 -3.11 15.50
N GLY A 103 -1.40 -3.58 15.17
CA GLY A 103 -2.62 -3.18 15.89
C GLY A 103 -3.72 -2.47 15.12
N LYS A 104 -3.71 -2.39 13.78
CA LYS A 104 -5.00 -2.24 13.07
C LYS A 104 -5.62 -3.63 12.93
N ALA A 105 -6.37 -4.04 13.94
CA ALA A 105 -7.39 -5.04 13.74
C ALA A 105 -8.21 -4.58 12.53
N ASN A 106 -8.17 -5.34 11.42
CA ASN A 106 -9.10 -5.14 10.31
C ASN A 106 -10.47 -4.97 10.95
N SER A 107 -11.13 -3.84 10.70
CA SER A 107 -12.50 -3.66 11.13
C SER A 107 -13.25 -4.91 10.69
N LEU A 108 -13.82 -5.62 11.66
CA LEU A 108 -14.56 -6.87 11.47
C LEU A 108 -15.82 -6.55 10.68
N GLY A 109 -15.65 -6.29 9.38
CA GLY A 109 -16.72 -6.12 8.42
C GLY A 109 -17.43 -7.45 8.24
N VAL A 110 -18.65 -7.37 7.72
CA VAL A 110 -19.58 -8.50 7.48
C VAL A 110 -18.91 -9.69 6.75
N GLY A 111 -17.82 -9.45 6.00
CA GLY A 111 -17.00 -10.49 5.38
C GLY A 111 -16.39 -11.52 6.34
N ASN A 112 -16.05 -11.13 7.58
CA ASN A 112 -15.48 -12.07 8.57
C ASN A 112 -16.55 -12.78 9.43
N ILE A 113 -17.76 -12.20 9.51
CA ILE A 113 -18.93 -12.78 10.21
C ILE A 113 -19.79 -13.66 9.29
N GLY A 114 -19.53 -13.63 7.97
CA GLY A 114 -20.25 -14.44 6.97
C GLY A 114 -20.25 -15.94 7.28
N GLY A 115 -19.18 -16.47 7.89
CA GLY A 115 -19.12 -17.88 8.30
C GLY A 115 -20.21 -18.27 9.31
N VAL A 116 -20.56 -17.38 10.24
CA VAL A 116 -21.58 -17.65 11.28
C VAL A 116 -22.98 -17.74 10.65
N PHE A 117 -23.31 -16.86 9.72
CA PHE A 117 -24.58 -16.89 9.01
C PHE A 117 -24.74 -18.17 8.16
N VAL A 118 -23.67 -18.63 7.51
CA VAL A 118 -23.69 -19.88 6.72
C VAL A 118 -23.95 -21.09 7.62
N VAL A 119 -23.26 -21.18 8.76
CA VAL A 119 -23.46 -22.29 9.72
C VAL A 119 -24.90 -22.30 10.27
N LEU A 120 -25.47 -21.13 10.58
CA LEU A 120 -26.85 -21.02 11.04
C LEU A 120 -27.86 -21.49 9.98
N LEU A 121 -27.68 -21.10 8.70
CA LEU A 121 -28.56 -21.54 7.61
C LEU A 121 -28.45 -23.04 7.35
N CYS A 122 -27.24 -23.61 7.36
CA CYS A 122 -27.04 -25.05 7.24
C CYS A 122 -27.67 -25.81 8.42
N GLY A 123 -27.50 -25.31 9.65
CA GLY A 123 -28.12 -25.91 10.84
C GLY A 123 -29.64 -25.93 10.76
N LEU A 124 -30.26 -24.83 10.31
CA LEU A 124 -31.70 -24.75 10.11
C LEU A 124 -32.20 -25.74 9.05
N ALA A 125 -31.49 -25.86 7.92
CA ALA A 125 -31.85 -26.78 6.85
C ALA A 125 -31.78 -28.25 7.32
N VAL A 126 -30.72 -28.62 8.04
CA VAL A 126 -30.56 -29.99 8.59
C VAL A 126 -31.66 -30.32 9.59
N ALA A 127 -31.98 -29.39 10.50
CA ALA A 127 -33.06 -29.58 11.46
C ALA A 127 -34.42 -29.78 10.77
N PHE A 128 -34.69 -28.99 9.73
CA PHE A 128 -35.93 -29.10 8.96
C PHE A 128 -36.05 -30.45 8.23
N VAL A 129 -34.95 -30.92 7.61
CA VAL A 129 -34.90 -32.22 6.94
C VAL A 129 -35.10 -33.37 7.94
N ALA A 130 -34.45 -33.31 9.11
CA ALA A 130 -34.61 -34.31 10.15
C ALA A 130 -36.07 -34.41 10.63
N ALA A 131 -36.74 -33.27 10.86
CA ALA A 131 -38.15 -33.24 11.24
C ALA A 131 -39.07 -33.86 10.18
N ILE A 132 -38.79 -33.62 8.90
CA ILE A 132 -39.54 -34.25 7.79
C ILE A 132 -39.34 -35.76 7.78
N ILE A 133 -38.11 -36.25 7.94
CA ILE A 133 -37.80 -37.68 7.95
C ILE A 133 -38.50 -38.37 9.12
N GLU A 134 -38.43 -37.80 10.32
CA GLU A 134 -39.12 -38.33 11.49
C GLU A 134 -40.63 -38.35 11.30
N PHE A 135 -41.21 -37.30 10.72
CA PHE A 135 -42.64 -37.26 10.43
C PHE A 135 -43.08 -38.36 9.46
N PHE A 136 -42.29 -38.64 8.41
CA PHE A 136 -42.56 -39.73 7.47
C PHE A 136 -42.40 -41.11 8.10
N TRP A 137 -41.37 -41.32 8.94
CA TRP A 137 -41.19 -42.58 9.68
C TRP A 137 -42.30 -42.80 10.70
N ASN A 138 -42.70 -41.76 11.44
CA ASN A 138 -43.76 -41.85 12.42
C ASN A 138 -45.13 -42.10 11.76
N SER A 139 -45.44 -41.39 10.67
CA SER A 139 -46.67 -41.63 9.89
C SER A 139 -46.71 -43.04 9.30
N ARG A 140 -45.58 -43.58 8.82
CA ARG A 140 -45.50 -44.97 8.35
C ARG A 140 -45.65 -46.00 9.47
N LYS A 141 -45.11 -45.74 10.66
CA LYS A 141 -45.32 -46.60 11.84
C LYS A 141 -46.78 -46.61 12.29
N HIS A 142 -47.46 -45.46 12.26
CA HIS A 142 -48.89 -45.38 12.57
C HIS A 142 -49.77 -46.06 11.51
N ALA A 143 -49.36 -46.10 10.24
CA ALA A 143 -50.07 -46.83 9.18
C ALA A 143 -49.91 -48.37 9.25
N GLN A 144 -48.99 -48.91 10.06
CA GLN A 144 -48.82 -50.36 10.26
C GLN A 144 -49.56 -50.92 11.50
N MET A 145 -50.33 -50.09 12.23
CA MET A 145 -51.16 -50.51 13.38
C MET A 145 -52.67 -50.39 13.11
N CYS A 146 -53.10 -50.48 11.84
CA CYS A 146 -54.49 -50.79 11.47
C CYS A 146 -54.53 -52.15 10.78
#